data_AF-A0A1A6GHU5-F1
#
_entry.id   AF-A0A1A6GHU5-F1
#
_cell.length_a   1.000
_cell.length_b   1.000
_cell.length_c   1.000
_cell.angle_alpha   90.00
_cell.angle_beta   90.00
_cell.angle_gamma   90.00
#
_symmetry.space_group_name_H-M   'P 1'
#
loop_
_entity.id
_entity.type
_entity.pdbx_description
1 polymer ?
#
loop_
_entity_poly.entity_id
_entity_poly.type
_entity_poly.pdbx_seq_one_letter_code
_entity_poly.pdbx_strand_id
1 'polypeptide(L)'
;MSLDNTMRRHTEKSTKHWFSIYQMLEKHMQERTEEQEDDKQMTLMLLVSTLQAFIEGSSLGEFHVRLQMLLVFHYSLCSVLWNLYHFYKQFLDPVQAKIVELRSPIEKELKEFVKISKWNDVSFWSIKQSVEKTHRTLFKFMKKFEAVLNEPCQSCL
;
A
#
# COMPACT_ATOMS: atom_id res chain seq x y z
N MET A 1 -9.71 3.55 14.09
CA MET A 1 -10.55 4.36 13.18
C MET A 1 -9.75 5.40 12.40
N SER A 2 -9.01 6.33 13.02
CA SER A 2 -8.30 7.39 12.26
C SER A 2 -7.08 6.89 11.46
N LEU A 3 -6.22 6.07 12.08
CA LEU A 3 -5.06 5.49 11.38
C LEU A 3 -5.46 4.45 10.33
N ASP A 4 -6.52 3.69 10.58
CA ASP A 4 -7.05 2.71 9.61
C ASP A 4 -7.59 3.41 8.35
N ASN A 5 -8.19 4.60 8.49
CA ASN A 5 -8.58 5.43 7.36
C ASN A 5 -7.36 5.90 6.54
N THR A 6 -6.23 6.22 7.19
CA THR A 6 -4.98 6.54 6.47
C THR A 6 -4.48 5.33 5.67
N MET A 7 -4.50 4.13 6.26
CA MET A 7 -4.16 2.89 5.56
C MET A 7 -5.05 2.65 4.32
N ARG A 8 -6.37 2.86 4.47
CA ARG A 8 -7.33 2.69 3.37
C ARG A 8 -7.03 3.62 2.18
N ARG A 9 -6.61 4.87 2.43
CA ARG A 9 -6.25 5.82 1.37
C ARG A 9 -5.06 5.36 0.52
N HIS A 10 -4.07 4.69 1.13
CA HIS A 10 -2.96 4.10 0.37
C HIS A 10 -3.42 2.95 -0.53
N THR A 11 -4.39 2.16 -0.06
CA THR A 11 -5.02 1.13 -0.89
C THR A 11 -5.71 1.74 -2.11
N GLU A 12 -6.51 2.79 -1.93
CA GLU A 12 -7.22 3.50 -3.00
C GLU A 12 -6.27 4.21 -3.99
N LYS A 13 -5.05 4.59 -3.56
CA LYS A 13 -4.06 5.20 -4.46
C LYS A 13 -3.51 4.19 -5.46
N SER A 14 -3.27 2.95 -5.03
CA SER A 14 -2.74 1.91 -5.91
C SER A 14 -3.79 1.39 -6.91
N THR A 15 -5.08 1.38 -6.57
CA THR A 15 -6.15 0.87 -7.46
C THR A 15 -6.28 1.61 -8.78
N LYS A 16 -5.78 2.85 -8.87
CA LYS A 16 -5.74 3.62 -10.13
C LYS A 16 -4.90 2.95 -11.22
N HIS A 17 -3.92 2.12 -10.85
CA HIS A 17 -3.06 1.41 -11.80
C HIS A 17 -3.72 0.17 -12.39
N TRP A 18 -4.85 -0.27 -11.83
CA TRP A 18 -5.57 -1.48 -12.26
C TRP A 18 -5.82 -1.50 -13.77
N PHE A 19 -6.40 -0.43 -14.30
CA PHE A 19 -6.77 -0.36 -15.71
C PHE A 19 -5.54 -0.38 -16.63
N SER A 20 -4.47 0.31 -16.27
CA SER A 20 -3.23 0.32 -17.05
C SER A 20 -2.56 -1.06 -17.09
N ILE A 21 -2.54 -1.78 -15.96
CA ILE A 21 -1.99 -3.14 -15.90
C ILE A 21 -2.87 -4.09 -16.72
N TYR A 22 -4.19 -3.97 -16.60
CA TYR A 22 -5.13 -4.75 -17.39
C TYR A 22 -4.91 -4.55 -18.90
N GLN A 23 -4.87 -3.30 -19.37
CA GLN A 23 -4.66 -2.99 -20.79
C GLN A 23 -3.32 -3.54 -21.32
N MET A 24 -2.26 -3.43 -20.52
CA MET A 24 -0.94 -3.97 -20.88
C MET A 24 -0.98 -5.50 -21.03
N LEU A 25 -1.66 -6.19 -20.11
CA LEU A 25 -1.80 -7.65 -20.18
C LEU A 25 -2.71 -8.10 -21.32
N GLU A 26 -3.81 -7.40 -21.55
CA GLU A 26 -4.74 -7.66 -22.65
C GLU A 26 -4.04 -7.51 -24.02
N LYS A 27 -3.24 -6.44 -24.18
CA LYS A 27 -2.41 -6.22 -25.37
C LYS A 27 -1.43 -7.37 -25.58
N HIS A 28 -0.67 -7.75 -24.55
CA HIS A 28 0.28 -8.89 -24.63
C HIS A 28 -0.44 -10.19 -25.01
N MET A 29 -1.69 -10.41 -24.60
CA MET A 29 -2.44 -11.60 -25.01
C MET A 29 -2.89 -11.56 -26.47
N GLN A 30 -3.28 -10.40 -26.99
CA GLN A 30 -3.69 -10.26 -28.39
C GLN A 30 -2.50 -10.50 -29.34
N GLU A 31 -1.34 -9.95 -29.01
CA GLU A 31 -0.09 -10.04 -29.76
C GLU A 31 0.49 -11.47 -29.86
N ARG A 32 0.09 -12.37 -28.93
CA ARG A 32 0.51 -13.79 -28.95
C ARG A 32 0.09 -14.56 -30.20
N THR A 33 -0.89 -14.07 -30.96
CA THR A 33 -1.51 -14.82 -32.06
C THR A 33 -0.76 -14.65 -33.39
N GLU A 34 0.03 -13.59 -33.56
CA GLU A 34 0.58 -13.21 -34.88
C GLU A 34 2.11 -12.98 -34.91
N GLU A 35 2.80 -12.97 -33.76
CA GLU A 35 4.23 -12.59 -33.66
C GLU A 35 5.24 -13.76 -33.77
N GLN A 36 6.46 -13.44 -34.24
CA GLN A 36 7.63 -14.33 -34.22
C GLN A 36 8.05 -14.69 -32.78
N GLU A 37 8.77 -15.81 -32.58
CA GLU A 37 9.17 -16.27 -31.24
C GLU A 37 10.04 -15.24 -30.48
N ASP A 38 10.92 -14.52 -31.18
CA ASP A 38 11.82 -13.52 -30.57
C ASP A 38 11.03 -12.30 -30.05
N ASP A 39 10.03 -11.83 -30.80
CA ASP A 39 9.15 -10.71 -30.42
C ASP A 39 8.33 -11.08 -29.17
N LYS A 40 7.78 -12.30 -29.12
CA LYS A 40 7.02 -12.80 -27.95
C LYS A 40 7.86 -12.82 -26.68
N GLN A 41 9.12 -13.22 -26.79
CA GLN A 41 10.02 -13.31 -25.65
C GLN A 41 10.42 -11.91 -25.15
N MET A 42 10.65 -10.96 -26.06
CA MET A 42 10.90 -9.55 -25.73
C MET A 42 9.69 -8.91 -25.02
N THR A 43 8.48 -9.09 -25.55
CA THR A 43 7.24 -8.55 -24.97
C THR A 43 6.98 -9.12 -23.58
N LEU A 44 7.27 -10.40 -23.36
CA LEU A 44 7.16 -11.05 -22.05
C LEU A 44 8.20 -10.51 -21.05
N MET A 45 9.44 -10.29 -21.46
CA MET A 45 10.46 -9.66 -20.60
C MET A 45 10.09 -8.23 -20.21
N LEU A 46 9.53 -7.46 -21.14
CA LEU A 46 9.03 -6.11 -20.86
C LEU A 46 7.87 -6.14 -19.85
N LEU A 47 6.95 -7.09 -20.00
CA LEU A 47 5.84 -7.28 -19.08
C LEU A 47 6.34 -7.60 -17.67
N VAL A 48 7.24 -8.58 -17.55
CA VAL A 48 7.82 -8.98 -16.25
C VAL A 48 8.53 -7.82 -15.59
N SER A 49 9.43 -7.13 -16.30
CA SER A 49 10.18 -6.00 -15.75
C SER A 49 9.27 -4.85 -15.31
N THR A 50 8.21 -4.56 -16.08
CA THR A 50 7.21 -3.54 -15.71
C THR A 50 6.46 -3.91 -14.43
N LEU A 51 6.07 -5.18 -14.28
CA LEU A 51 5.37 -5.66 -13.09
C LEU A 51 6.28 -5.74 -11.87
N GLN A 52 7.55 -6.10 -12.04
CA GLN A 52 8.55 -6.04 -10.98
C GLN A 52 8.74 -4.60 -10.50
N ALA A 53 8.97 -3.66 -11.42
CA ALA A 53 9.07 -2.24 -11.10
C ALA A 53 7.80 -1.70 -10.41
N PHE A 54 6.62 -2.21 -10.79
CA PHE A 54 5.37 -1.88 -10.14
C PHE A 54 5.29 -2.37 -8.68
N ILE A 55 5.80 -3.56 -8.35
CA ILE A 55 5.81 -4.05 -6.97
C ILE A 55 6.93 -3.39 -6.15
N GLU A 56 8.14 -3.37 -6.68
CA GLU A 56 9.35 -2.86 -6.00
C GLU A 56 9.29 -1.34 -5.79
N GLY A 57 8.71 -0.61 -6.75
CA GLY A 57 8.44 0.83 -6.64
C GLY A 57 7.26 1.20 -5.73
N SER A 58 6.75 0.27 -4.93
CA SER A 58 5.63 0.52 -4.03
C SER A 58 6.09 1.00 -2.65
N SER A 59 5.22 1.73 -1.97
CA SER A 59 5.41 2.04 -0.56
C SER A 59 4.92 0.89 0.32
N LEU A 60 5.31 0.87 1.60
CA LEU A 60 4.84 -0.14 2.58
C LEU A 60 3.30 -0.25 2.59
N GLY A 61 2.60 0.89 2.59
CA GLY A 61 1.13 0.92 2.61
C GLY A 61 0.46 0.47 1.29
N GLU A 62 1.21 0.41 0.19
CA GLU A 62 0.71 0.05 -1.14
C GLU A 62 1.04 -1.41 -1.53
N PHE A 63 2.10 -1.97 -0.95
CA PHE A 63 2.66 -3.28 -1.32
C PHE A 63 1.61 -4.40 -1.40
N HIS A 64 0.82 -4.59 -0.34
CA HIS A 64 -0.19 -5.65 -0.28
C HIS A 64 -1.19 -5.54 -1.43
N VAL A 65 -1.65 -4.33 -1.73
CA VAL A 65 -2.69 -4.09 -2.74
C VAL A 65 -2.12 -4.31 -4.14
N ARG A 66 -0.89 -3.86 -4.40
CA ARG A 66 -0.20 -4.13 -5.67
C ARG A 66 0.06 -5.63 -5.86
N LEU A 67 0.42 -6.35 -4.80
CA LEU A 67 0.55 -7.81 -4.82
C LEU A 67 -0.79 -8.51 -5.12
N GLN A 68 -1.90 -8.05 -4.52
CA GLN A 68 -3.24 -8.57 -4.83
C GLN A 68 -3.64 -8.34 -6.29
N MET A 69 -3.21 -7.24 -6.91
CA MET A 69 -3.47 -7.03 -8.34
C MET A 69 -2.87 -8.13 -9.20
N LEU A 70 -1.62 -8.54 -8.92
CA LEU A 70 -0.99 -9.66 -9.63
C LEU A 70 -1.80 -10.96 -9.49
N LEU A 71 -2.37 -11.21 -8.31
CA LEU A 71 -3.20 -12.38 -8.04
C LEU A 71 -4.51 -12.38 -8.84
N VAL A 72 -5.19 -11.24 -8.93
CA VAL A 72 -6.46 -11.17 -9.68
C VAL A 72 -6.21 -11.40 -11.18
N PHE A 73 -5.12 -10.85 -11.72
CA PHE A 73 -4.77 -11.03 -13.13
C PHE A 73 -4.19 -12.42 -13.44
N HIS A 74 -3.68 -13.16 -12.45
CA HIS A 74 -3.23 -14.54 -12.65
C HIS A 74 -4.34 -15.43 -13.21
N TYR A 75 -5.55 -15.33 -12.66
CA TYR A 75 -6.67 -16.21 -13.02
C TYR A 75 -7.08 -16.11 -14.49
N SER A 76 -6.75 -15.00 -15.15
CA SER A 76 -7.09 -14.76 -16.53
C SER A 76 -5.92 -14.94 -17.51
N LEU A 77 -4.64 -14.78 -17.10
CA LEU A 77 -3.64 -14.32 -18.08
C LEU A 77 -2.22 -14.95 -18.11
N CYS A 78 -1.63 -15.60 -17.08
CA CYS A 78 -0.31 -16.27 -17.27
C CYS A 78 0.27 -17.03 -16.05
N SER A 79 0.98 -18.14 -16.27
CA SER A 79 1.85 -18.81 -15.28
C SER A 79 2.97 -17.90 -14.74
N VAL A 80 3.41 -16.92 -15.53
CA VAL A 80 4.42 -15.94 -15.14
C VAL A 80 3.93 -15.04 -14.00
N LEU A 81 2.66 -14.59 -14.04
CA LEU A 81 2.06 -13.80 -12.96
C LEU A 81 1.97 -14.61 -11.67
N TRP A 82 1.75 -15.92 -11.77
CA TRP A 82 1.75 -16.82 -10.62
C TRP A 82 3.10 -16.82 -9.93
N ASN A 83 4.17 -16.98 -10.72
CA ASN A 83 5.53 -17.03 -10.22
C ASN A 83 5.94 -15.70 -9.59
N LEU A 84 5.62 -14.56 -10.23
CA LEU A 84 5.87 -13.24 -9.64
C LEU A 84 5.09 -13.05 -8.34
N TYR A 85 3.80 -13.40 -8.32
CA TYR A 85 2.98 -13.31 -7.10
C TYR A 85 3.58 -14.14 -5.97
N HIS A 86 3.93 -15.39 -6.23
CA HIS A 86 4.52 -16.28 -5.23
C HIS A 86 5.88 -15.79 -4.73
N PHE A 87 6.72 -15.28 -5.62
CA PHE A 87 8.00 -14.68 -5.27
C PHE A 87 7.79 -13.50 -4.32
N TYR A 88 6.95 -12.52 -4.66
CA TYR A 88 6.78 -11.35 -3.80
C TYR A 88 5.93 -11.61 -2.55
N LYS A 89 5.08 -12.64 -2.56
CA LYS A 89 4.28 -13.03 -1.38
C LYS A 89 5.13 -13.34 -0.15
N GLN A 90 6.35 -13.85 -0.34
CA GLN A 90 7.26 -14.16 0.77
C GLN A 90 7.66 -12.90 1.59
N PHE A 91 7.56 -11.71 0.99
CA PHE A 91 7.87 -10.44 1.66
C PHE A 91 6.66 -9.80 2.34
N LEU A 92 5.46 -10.39 2.19
CA LEU A 92 4.25 -9.84 2.79
C LEU A 92 4.34 -9.76 4.32
N ASP A 93 4.83 -10.82 4.95
CA ASP A 93 4.96 -10.87 6.40
C ASP A 93 6.04 -9.88 6.92
N PRO A 94 7.25 -9.81 6.33
CA PRO A 94 8.23 -8.76 6.65
C PRO A 94 7.70 -7.33 6.51
N VAL A 95 7.02 -7.02 5.39
CA VAL A 95 6.44 -5.68 5.16
C VAL A 95 5.39 -5.36 6.22
N GLN A 96 4.50 -6.32 6.52
CA GLN A 96 3.46 -6.13 7.52
C GLN A 96 4.04 -5.98 8.94
N ALA A 97 5.08 -6.75 9.26
CA ALA A 97 5.79 -6.64 10.53
C ALA A 97 6.40 -5.24 10.70
N LYS A 98 7.06 -4.71 9.66
CA LYS A 98 7.62 -3.35 9.68
C LYS A 98 6.55 -2.27 9.88
N ILE A 99 5.39 -2.40 9.21
CA ILE A 99 4.27 -1.47 9.42
C ILE A 99 3.79 -1.52 10.86
N VAL A 100 3.65 -2.71 11.45
CA VAL A 100 3.21 -2.88 12.84
C VAL A 100 4.23 -2.29 13.82
N GLU A 101 5.51 -2.56 13.60
CA GLU A 101 6.62 -2.02 14.40
C GLU A 101 6.58 -0.49 14.44
N LEU A 102 6.50 0.15 13.26
CA LEU A 102 6.49 1.61 13.13
C LEU A 102 5.16 2.24 13.59
N ARG A 103 4.04 1.51 13.49
CA ARG A 103 2.71 1.96 13.96
C ARG A 103 2.60 1.94 15.49
N SER A 104 3.23 0.98 16.15
CA SER A 104 3.16 0.77 17.61
C SER A 104 3.46 2.02 18.45
N PRO A 105 4.58 2.74 18.26
CA PRO A 105 4.86 3.95 19.05
C PRO A 105 3.85 5.08 18.79
N ILE A 106 3.37 5.23 17.55
CA ILE A 106 2.35 6.23 17.17
C ILE A 106 1.03 5.94 17.89
N GLU A 107 0.61 4.68 17.93
CA GLU A 107 -0.59 4.28 18.65
C GLU A 107 -0.46 4.45 20.17
N LYS A 108 0.71 4.19 20.72
CA LYS A 108 0.98 4.37 22.15
C LYS A 108 0.86 5.85 22.53
N GLU A 109 1.54 6.74 21.82
CA GLU A 109 1.45 8.20 22.02
C GLU A 109 0.01 8.70 21.89
N LEU A 110 -0.73 8.20 20.89
CA LEU A 110 -2.13 8.56 20.68
C LEU A 110 -3.03 8.10 21.85
N LYS A 111 -2.85 6.87 22.32
CA LYS A 111 -3.61 6.33 23.47
C LYS A 111 -3.33 7.12 24.75
N GLU A 112 -2.08 7.49 24.98
CA GLU A 112 -1.68 8.33 26.12
C GLU A 112 -2.32 9.72 26.04
N PHE A 113 -2.31 10.36 24.86
CA PHE A 113 -3.00 11.63 24.64
C PHE A 113 -4.50 11.55 24.95
N VAL A 114 -5.19 10.51 24.45
CA VAL A 114 -6.62 10.31 24.71
C VAL A 114 -6.90 10.11 26.20
N LYS A 115 -6.02 9.41 26.93
CA LYS A 115 -6.15 9.25 28.39
C LYS A 115 -6.06 10.58 29.12
N ILE A 116 -5.09 11.42 28.77
CA ILE A 116 -4.87 12.72 29.43
C ILE A 116 -6.05 13.68 29.14
N SER A 117 -6.51 13.74 27.89
CA SER A 117 -7.56 14.68 27.48
C SER A 117 -8.91 14.42 28.15
N LYS A 118 -9.21 13.19 28.57
CA LYS A 118 -10.49 12.84 29.22
C LYS A 118 -10.73 13.51 30.58
N TRP A 119 -9.70 14.01 31.25
CA TRP A 119 -9.79 14.48 32.64
C TRP A 119 -9.71 16.01 32.81
N ASN A 120 -9.53 16.78 31.73
CA ASN A 120 -9.15 18.19 31.83
C ASN A 120 -10.27 19.21 31.50
N ASP A 121 -11.47 18.75 31.13
CA ASP A 121 -12.49 19.62 30.55
C ASP A 121 -13.65 19.93 31.51
N VAL A 122 -13.55 21.04 32.26
CA VAL A 122 -14.54 21.44 33.29
C VAL A 122 -15.34 22.71 32.91
N SER A 123 -14.87 23.51 31.94
CA SER A 123 -15.53 24.74 31.48
C SER A 123 -15.84 24.73 29.98
N PHE A 124 -16.81 25.54 29.51
CA PHE A 124 -17.13 25.65 28.08
C PHE A 124 -15.92 26.05 27.23
N TRP A 125 -15.13 27.03 27.70
CA TRP A 125 -13.94 27.49 26.99
C TRP A 125 -12.83 26.42 26.95
N SER A 126 -12.64 25.65 28.04
CA SER A 126 -11.70 24.53 28.05
C SER A 126 -12.15 23.41 27.11
N ILE A 127 -13.45 23.11 27.03
CA ILE A 127 -14.00 22.14 26.07
C ILE A 127 -13.71 22.57 24.63
N LYS A 128 -13.99 23.83 24.26
CA LYS A 128 -13.72 24.33 22.90
C LYS A 128 -12.24 24.20 22.54
N GLN A 129 -11.35 24.60 23.44
CA GLN A 129 -9.90 24.51 23.24
C GLN A 129 -9.43 23.05 23.16
N SER A 130 -10.00 22.15 23.98
CA SER A 130 -9.70 20.72 23.98
C SER A 130 -10.11 20.04 22.68
N VAL A 131 -11.26 20.40 22.11
CA VAL A 131 -11.69 19.93 20.78
C VAL A 131 -10.70 20.35 19.70
N GLU A 132 -10.33 21.64 19.64
CA GLU A 132 -9.36 22.13 18.64
C GLU A 132 -7.98 21.45 18.79
N LYS A 133 -7.51 21.31 20.03
CA LYS A 133 -6.26 20.60 20.34
C LYS A 133 -6.32 19.13 19.93
N THR A 134 -7.45 18.46 20.20
CA THR A 134 -7.67 17.06 19.81
C THR A 134 -7.62 16.89 18.30
N HIS A 135 -8.30 17.76 17.54
CA HIS A 135 -8.23 17.73 16.07
C HIS A 135 -6.81 17.89 15.55
N ARG A 136 -6.06 18.89 16.05
CA ARG A 136 -4.66 19.14 15.63
C ARG A 136 -3.76 17.95 15.96
N THR A 137 -3.88 17.41 17.17
CA THR A 137 -3.05 16.28 17.61
C THR A 137 -3.38 15.01 16.83
N LEU A 138 -4.67 14.70 16.61
CA LEU A 138 -5.08 13.57 15.76
C LEU A 138 -4.51 13.69 14.35
N PHE A 139 -4.62 14.87 13.74
CA PHE A 139 -4.06 15.12 12.42
C PHE A 139 -2.54 14.93 12.38
N LYS A 140 -1.82 15.39 13.41
CA LYS A 140 -0.37 15.16 13.57
C LYS A 140 -0.04 13.66 13.57
N PHE A 141 -0.78 12.84 14.31
CA PHE A 141 -0.57 11.39 14.34
C PHE A 141 -0.90 10.71 13.01
N MET A 142 -1.97 11.15 12.33
CA MET A 142 -2.29 10.67 10.99
C MET A 142 -1.14 10.96 10.02
N LYS A 143 -0.56 12.17 10.05
CA LYS A 143 0.56 12.57 9.20
C LYS A 143 1.84 11.79 9.51
N LYS A 144 2.13 11.52 10.79
CA LYS A 144 3.24 10.63 11.17
C LYS A 144 3.06 9.23 10.57
N PHE A 145 1.86 8.67 10.67
CA PHE A 145 1.59 7.33 10.13
C PHE A 145 1.57 7.30 8.60
N GLU A 146 1.06 8.36 7.96
CA GLU A 146 1.13 8.53 6.50
C GLU A 146 2.58 8.57 6.01
N ALA A 147 3.50 9.19 6.76
CA ALA A 147 4.93 9.17 6.43
C ALA A 147 5.50 7.74 6.46
N VAL A 148 5.18 6.97 7.51
CA VAL A 148 5.55 5.54 7.62
C VAL A 148 5.02 4.74 6.42
N LEU A 149 3.75 4.89 6.08
CA LEU A 149 3.15 4.16 4.96
C LEU A 149 3.71 4.55 3.58
N ASN A 150 4.30 5.73 3.46
CA ASN A 150 4.99 6.21 2.25
C ASN A 150 6.45 5.74 2.16
N GLU A 151 7.02 5.13 3.19
CA GLU A 151 8.36 4.57 3.12
C GLU A 151 8.44 3.49 2.01
N PRO A 152 9.55 3.40 1.27
CA PRO A 152 9.73 2.38 0.24
C PRO A 152 9.69 0.96 0.81
N CYS A 153 8.95 0.06 0.16
CA CYS A 153 8.92 -1.34 0.55
C CYS A 153 10.25 -2.06 0.29
N GLN A 154 11.11 -1.53 -0.60
CA GLN A 154 12.41 -2.09 -0.98
C GLN A 154 13.30 -2.52 0.21
N SER A 155 13.18 -1.82 1.33
CA SER A 155 13.91 -2.17 2.56
C SER A 155 13.50 -3.52 3.19
N CYS A 156 12.42 -4.13 2.71
CA CYS A 156 11.87 -5.41 3.15
C CYS A 156 11.88 -6.49 2.06
N LEU A 157 12.33 -6.15 0.84
CA LEU A 157 12.42 -7.04 -0.32
C LEU A 157 13.80 -7.69 -0.41
#